data_AF-A0AAD2A4R6-F1
#
_entry.id   AF-A0AAD2A4R6-F1
#
_cell.length_a   1.000
_cell.length_b   1.000
_cell.length_c   1.000
_cell.angle_alpha   90.00
_cell.angle_beta   90.00
_cell.angle_gamma   90.00
#
_symmetry.space_group_name_H-M   'P 1'
#
loop_
_entity.id
_entity.type
_entity.pdbx_description
1 polymer ?
#
loop_
_entity_poly.entity_id
_entity_poly.type
_entity_poly.pdbx_seq_one_letter_code
_entity_poly.pdbx_strand_id
1 'polypeptide(L)'
;MKKGGGVSEEAKKGGKKFNGPDSIKYKKKMKKKNMQRLGGAGLSLEAFANAKTRNDNYNPALIKKQREFYKNAKYVQKFKRSLKHQEKQNDPSTIARPLEDENETEEDRNVEQKNKKSKKKSQSLEELYKKKHEEQEKARLEREAIIQAAKEKREKTDAKRKALKEKMYKKTKSGQPVMKYRIEHMLETIENLNKANKATSST
;
A
#
# COMPACT_ATOMS: atom_id res chain seq x y z
N MET A 1 -38.61 -7.30 75.47
CA MET A 1 -39.20 -6.27 74.57
C MET A 1 -38.84 -6.59 73.13
N LYS A 2 -39.84 -6.65 72.22
CA LYS A 2 -39.79 -6.64 70.73
C LYS A 2 -38.91 -7.72 70.03
N LYS A 3 -39.25 -8.28 68.86
CA LYS A 3 -40.45 -8.53 68.03
C LYS A 3 -39.91 -9.12 66.71
N GLY A 4 -40.68 -10.01 66.05
CA GLY A 4 -40.58 -10.35 64.61
C GLY A 4 -39.82 -11.65 64.35
N GLY A 5 -40.38 -12.71 63.73
CA GLY A 5 -41.23 -12.77 62.52
C GLY A 5 -40.33 -12.94 61.29
N GLY A 6 -40.48 -13.85 60.34
CA GLY A 6 -41.48 -14.86 60.04
C GLY A 6 -40.94 -15.78 58.91
N VAL A 7 -41.76 -16.75 58.52
CA VAL A 7 -41.56 -17.86 57.57
C VAL A 7 -41.30 -17.40 56.12
N SER A 8 -40.45 -18.10 55.35
CA SER A 8 -40.84 -18.73 54.05
C SER A 8 -39.65 -19.32 53.25
N GLU A 9 -40.07 -20.31 52.46
CA GLU A 9 -39.40 -21.28 51.61
C GLU A 9 -38.44 -20.78 50.50
N GLU A 10 -37.68 -21.77 50.00
CA GLU A 10 -37.19 -21.92 48.63
C GLU A 10 -36.22 -20.88 48.03
N ALA A 11 -34.99 -21.34 47.79
CA ALA A 11 -34.56 -21.73 46.42
C ALA A 11 -33.05 -21.97 46.40
N LYS A 12 -32.66 -23.23 46.15
CA LYS A 12 -31.27 -23.59 45.83
C LYS A 12 -30.86 -22.89 44.52
N LYS A 13 -30.15 -21.76 44.59
CA LYS A 13 -29.42 -21.23 43.43
C LYS A 13 -28.08 -21.93 43.32
N GLY A 14 -28.08 -23.00 42.54
CA GLY A 14 -26.88 -23.64 42.01
C GLY A 14 -26.06 -22.63 41.21
N GLY A 15 -24.94 -22.19 41.77
CA GLY A 15 -23.90 -21.49 41.03
C GLY A 15 -23.27 -22.45 40.03
N LYS A 16 -23.74 -22.44 38.78
CA LYS A 16 -23.03 -23.10 37.67
C LYS A 16 -21.68 -22.41 37.49
N LYS A 17 -20.64 -22.97 38.12
CA LYS A 17 -19.24 -22.68 37.77
C LYS A 17 -19.02 -23.19 36.35
N PHE A 18 -19.05 -22.29 35.37
CA PHE A 18 -18.75 -22.61 33.98
C PHE A 18 -17.23 -22.76 33.80
N ASN A 19 -16.66 -23.81 34.39
CA ASN A 19 -15.29 -24.25 34.17
C ASN A 19 -15.30 -25.49 33.27
N GLY A 20 -15.89 -25.34 32.07
CA GLY A 20 -15.75 -26.32 31.00
C GLY A 20 -14.47 -26.07 30.19
N PRO A 21 -13.80 -27.11 29.67
CA PRO A 21 -12.59 -26.99 28.83
C PRO A 21 -12.81 -26.11 27.58
N ASP A 22 -14.07 -25.90 27.20
CA ASP A 22 -14.45 -25.09 26.06
C ASP A 22 -14.26 -23.59 26.32
N SER A 23 -14.44 -23.08 27.55
CA SER A 23 -14.19 -21.67 27.87
C SER A 23 -12.71 -21.29 27.67
N ILE A 24 -11.81 -22.23 27.93
CA ILE A 24 -10.36 -22.10 27.70
C ILE A 24 -10.07 -22.11 26.19
N LYS A 25 -10.73 -22.99 25.41
CA LYS A 25 -10.60 -23.03 23.94
C LYS A 25 -11.07 -21.71 23.30
N TYR A 26 -12.22 -21.17 23.73
CA TYR A 26 -12.75 -19.91 23.21
C TYR A 26 -11.86 -18.71 23.58
N LYS A 27 -11.34 -18.63 24.81
CA LYS A 27 -10.36 -17.61 25.21
C LYS A 27 -9.04 -17.72 24.41
N LYS A 28 -8.53 -18.93 24.17
CA LYS A 28 -7.31 -19.17 23.37
C LYS A 28 -7.52 -18.78 21.90
N LYS A 29 -8.72 -19.03 21.33
CA LYS A 29 -9.10 -18.63 19.96
C LYS A 29 -9.16 -17.11 19.79
N MET A 30 -9.70 -16.38 20.77
CA MET A 30 -9.73 -14.91 20.76
C MET A 30 -8.33 -14.30 20.93
N LYS A 31 -7.48 -14.84 21.81
CA LYS A 31 -6.08 -14.39 21.95
C LYS A 31 -5.26 -14.58 20.67
N LYS A 32 -5.42 -15.70 19.94
CA LYS A 32 -4.75 -15.94 18.65
C LYS A 32 -5.19 -14.95 17.57
N LYS A 33 -6.48 -14.61 17.50
CA LYS A 33 -7.00 -13.60 16.55
C LYS A 33 -6.50 -12.18 16.86
N ASN A 34 -6.36 -11.82 18.14
CA ASN A 34 -5.82 -10.52 18.53
C ASN A 34 -4.32 -10.39 18.28
N MET A 35 -3.55 -11.48 18.42
CA MET A 35 -2.12 -11.48 18.04
C MET A 35 -1.92 -11.21 16.54
N GLN A 36 -2.78 -11.73 15.66
CA GLN A 36 -2.71 -11.45 14.22
C GLN A 36 -2.96 -9.98 13.88
N ARG A 37 -3.78 -9.28 14.67
CA ARG A 37 -4.10 -7.85 14.45
C ARG A 37 -3.01 -6.89 14.95
N LEU A 38 -2.10 -7.36 15.79
CA LEU A 38 -0.96 -6.60 16.33
C LEU A 38 0.37 -6.92 15.62
N GLY A 39 0.33 -7.53 14.43
CA GLY A 39 1.54 -7.95 13.72
C GLY A 39 2.06 -9.31 14.22
N GLY A 40 1.19 -10.32 14.21
CA GLY A 40 1.49 -11.65 14.72
C GLY A 40 2.72 -12.29 14.06
N ALA A 41 3.63 -12.79 14.91
CA ALA A 41 4.89 -13.46 14.59
C ALA A 41 5.75 -12.66 13.60
N GLY A 42 6.56 -11.76 14.15
CA GLY A 42 7.69 -11.18 13.41
C GLY A 42 8.54 -12.26 12.77
N LEU A 43 9.27 -11.89 11.72
CA LEU A 43 10.23 -12.77 11.04
C LEU A 43 11.03 -13.58 12.07
N SER A 44 11.24 -14.86 11.82
CA SER A 44 12.04 -15.70 12.73
C SER A 44 13.42 -15.06 12.96
N LEU A 45 14.02 -15.29 14.13
CA LEU A 45 15.37 -14.78 14.42
C LEU A 45 16.37 -15.18 13.32
N GLU A 46 16.20 -16.39 12.80
CA GLU A 46 16.92 -16.91 11.63
C GLU A 46 16.66 -16.07 10.36
N ALA A 47 15.42 -15.68 10.09
CA ALA A 47 15.10 -14.80 8.95
C ALA A 47 15.69 -13.38 9.13
N PHE A 48 15.75 -12.86 10.36
CA PHE A 48 16.41 -11.59 10.66
C PHE A 48 17.93 -11.66 10.46
N ALA A 49 18.57 -12.73 10.96
CA ALA A 49 20.00 -12.95 10.78
C ALA A 49 20.35 -13.16 9.29
N ASN A 50 19.54 -13.93 8.58
CA ASN A 50 19.74 -14.24 7.17
C ASN A 50 19.30 -13.12 6.21
N ALA A 51 18.65 -12.06 6.71
CA ALA A 51 18.25 -10.92 5.88
C ALA A 51 19.45 -10.17 5.27
N LYS A 52 20.64 -10.25 5.90
CA LYS A 52 21.87 -9.60 5.44
C LYS A 52 22.86 -10.54 4.74
N THR A 53 22.67 -11.86 4.86
CA THR A 53 23.63 -12.87 4.37
C THR A 53 23.14 -13.62 3.13
N ARG A 54 21.88 -13.46 2.74
CA ARG A 54 21.41 -13.98 1.44
C ARG A 54 22.06 -13.18 0.32
N ASN A 55 22.85 -13.85 -0.50
CA ASN A 55 23.40 -13.29 -1.74
C ASN A 55 22.31 -12.52 -2.48
N ASP A 56 22.58 -11.24 -2.75
CA ASP A 56 21.74 -10.24 -3.42
C ASP A 56 21.47 -10.59 -4.89
N ASN A 57 21.05 -11.81 -5.19
CA ASN A 57 20.48 -12.19 -6.47
C ASN A 57 19.03 -11.68 -6.57
N TYR A 58 18.82 -10.42 -6.16
CA TYR A 58 17.54 -9.73 -6.24
C TYR A 58 17.26 -9.40 -7.71
N ASN A 59 16.51 -10.27 -8.38
CA ASN A 59 16.03 -10.00 -9.72
C ASN A 59 14.56 -9.51 -9.65
N PRO A 60 14.31 -8.19 -9.81
CA PRO A 60 12.96 -7.65 -9.72
C PRO A 60 12.02 -8.21 -10.79
N ALA A 61 12.53 -8.65 -11.95
CA ALA A 61 11.72 -9.22 -13.02
C ALA A 61 11.15 -10.59 -12.63
N LEU A 62 11.94 -11.44 -11.96
CA LEU A 62 11.47 -12.75 -11.49
C LEU A 62 10.40 -12.60 -10.40
N ILE A 63 10.61 -11.67 -9.46
CA ILE A 63 9.64 -11.38 -8.40
C ILE A 63 8.33 -10.84 -9.00
N LYS A 64 8.42 -9.95 -9.99
CA LYS A 64 7.25 -9.43 -10.71
C LYS A 64 6.49 -10.56 -11.41
N LYS A 65 7.19 -11.43 -12.14
CA LYS A 65 6.59 -12.60 -12.82
C LYS A 65 5.89 -13.53 -11.84
N GLN A 66 6.50 -13.83 -10.69
CA GLN A 66 5.88 -14.69 -9.67
C GLN A 66 4.62 -14.06 -9.07
N ARG A 67 4.65 -12.76 -8.79
CA ARG A 67 3.46 -12.02 -8.29
C ARG A 67 2.33 -12.02 -9.30
N GLU A 68 2.63 -11.79 -10.57
CA GLU A 68 1.65 -11.81 -11.66
C GLU A 68 1.05 -13.21 -11.84
N PHE A 69 1.90 -14.26 -11.87
CA PHE A 69 1.44 -15.64 -11.94
C PHE A 69 0.46 -15.99 -10.81
N TYR A 70 0.79 -15.61 -9.58
CA TYR A 70 -0.10 -15.83 -8.43
C TYR A 70 -1.43 -15.07 -8.55
N LYS A 71 -1.39 -13.80 -8.97
CA LYS A 71 -2.61 -13.01 -9.23
C LYS A 71 -3.49 -13.67 -10.29
N ASN A 72 -2.88 -14.09 -11.40
CA ASN A 72 -3.57 -14.73 -12.51
C ASN A 72 -4.19 -16.07 -12.09
N ALA A 73 -3.45 -16.91 -11.37
CA ALA A 73 -3.97 -18.16 -10.81
C ALA A 73 -5.20 -17.91 -9.91
N LYS A 74 -5.16 -16.86 -9.08
CA LYS A 74 -6.29 -16.45 -8.24
C LYS A 74 -7.51 -16.01 -9.06
N TYR A 75 -7.30 -15.24 -10.13
CA TYR A 75 -8.38 -14.83 -11.03
C TYR A 75 -8.99 -16.01 -11.78
N VAL A 76 -8.17 -16.93 -12.30
CA VAL A 76 -8.64 -18.17 -12.94
C VAL A 76 -9.45 -18.99 -11.96
N GLN A 77 -8.98 -19.16 -10.71
CA GLN A 77 -9.74 -19.90 -9.69
C GLN A 77 -11.07 -19.20 -9.35
N LYS A 78 -11.08 -17.87 -9.25
CA LYS A 78 -12.31 -17.09 -9.03
C LYS A 78 -13.31 -17.29 -10.17
N PHE A 79 -12.84 -17.23 -11.42
CA PHE A 79 -13.67 -17.45 -12.60
C PHE A 79 -14.21 -18.88 -12.68
N LYS A 80 -13.37 -19.89 -12.43
CA LYS A 80 -13.82 -21.29 -12.35
C LYS A 80 -14.89 -21.49 -11.28
N ARG A 81 -14.81 -20.78 -10.15
CA ARG A 81 -15.86 -20.80 -9.11
C ARG A 81 -17.16 -20.17 -9.59
N SER A 82 -17.11 -19.01 -10.26
CA SER A 82 -18.32 -18.38 -10.80
C SER A 82 -19.00 -19.23 -11.86
N LEU A 83 -18.22 -19.86 -12.75
CA LEU A 83 -18.76 -20.80 -13.73
C LEU A 83 -19.49 -21.98 -13.07
N LYS A 84 -18.89 -22.58 -12.03
CA LYS A 84 -19.54 -23.66 -11.27
C LYS A 84 -20.85 -23.21 -10.60
N HIS A 85 -20.95 -21.95 -10.17
CA HIS A 85 -22.19 -21.42 -9.63
C HIS A 85 -23.25 -21.22 -10.72
N GLN A 86 -22.85 -20.76 -11.89
CA GLN A 86 -23.75 -20.60 -13.04
C GLN A 86 -24.25 -21.96 -13.57
N GLU A 87 -23.36 -22.95 -13.70
CA GLU A 87 -23.70 -24.31 -14.14
C GLU A 87 -24.71 -24.97 -13.19
N LYS A 88 -24.56 -24.80 -11.87
CA LYS A 88 -25.54 -25.26 -10.86
C LYS A 88 -26.89 -24.54 -10.92
N GLN A 89 -26.94 -23.32 -11.46
CA GLN A 89 -28.20 -22.59 -11.66
C GLN A 89 -28.86 -22.94 -12.99
N ASN A 90 -28.09 -23.46 -13.95
CA ASN A 90 -28.56 -23.88 -15.26
C ASN A 90 -28.94 -25.37 -15.31
N ASP A 91 -28.78 -26.11 -14.20
CA ASP A 91 -29.19 -27.50 -14.08
C ASP A 91 -30.69 -27.55 -13.69
N PRO A 92 -31.60 -27.92 -14.61
CA PRO A 92 -33.04 -27.83 -14.39
C PRO A 92 -33.56 -28.79 -13.30
N SER A 93 -32.71 -29.67 -12.74
CA SER A 93 -33.10 -30.60 -11.68
C SER A 93 -33.22 -29.96 -10.28
N THR A 94 -32.87 -28.69 -10.11
CA THR A 94 -32.99 -27.97 -8.81
C THR A 94 -34.17 -27.00 -8.73
N ILE A 95 -34.98 -26.89 -9.79
CA ILE A 95 -36.16 -26.01 -9.85
C ILE A 95 -37.39 -26.60 -9.13
N ALA A 96 -37.33 -27.85 -8.66
CA ALA A 96 -38.42 -28.53 -7.97
C ALA A 96 -38.33 -28.44 -6.43
N ARG A 97 -38.45 -27.25 -5.84
CA ARG A 97 -38.97 -27.07 -4.46
C ARG A 97 -39.76 -25.77 -4.32
N PRO A 98 -41.10 -25.82 -4.28
CA PRO A 98 -41.92 -24.72 -3.81
C PRO A 98 -42.15 -24.81 -2.29
N LEU A 99 -42.08 -23.63 -1.67
CA LEU A 99 -42.93 -23.06 -0.59
C LEU A 99 -43.55 -23.99 0.47
N GLU A 100 -43.25 -23.70 1.75
CA GLU A 100 -44.20 -23.57 2.89
C GLU A 100 -43.38 -23.23 4.15
N ASP A 101 -43.61 -22.07 4.77
CA ASP A 101 -44.31 -21.98 6.06
C ASP A 101 -44.47 -20.51 6.50
N GLU A 102 -45.65 -20.22 7.02
CA GLU A 102 -46.22 -18.91 7.33
C GLU A 102 -45.53 -18.23 8.53
N ASN A 103 -45.59 -16.89 8.58
CA ASN A 103 -45.92 -16.11 9.78
C ASN A 103 -45.96 -14.60 9.42
N GLU A 104 -47.17 -14.10 9.20
CA GLU A 104 -47.48 -12.67 9.20
C GLU A 104 -47.52 -12.15 10.65
N THR A 105 -46.83 -11.05 10.96
CA THR A 105 -47.39 -9.96 11.79
C THR A 105 -46.49 -8.71 11.82
N GLU A 106 -47.08 -7.58 11.43
CA GLU A 106 -46.86 -6.22 11.95
C GLU A 106 -45.42 -5.66 12.09
N GLU A 107 -44.84 -5.03 11.06
CA GLU A 107 -43.77 -4.02 11.27
C GLU A 107 -43.74 -2.89 10.21
N ASP A 108 -44.88 -2.42 9.71
CA ASP A 108 -44.91 -1.50 8.55
C ASP A 108 -44.78 0.01 8.89
N ARG A 109 -44.23 0.39 10.04
CA ARG A 109 -44.15 1.82 10.46
C ARG A 109 -42.78 2.31 10.96
N ASN A 110 -41.69 1.56 10.77
CA ASN A 110 -40.38 1.92 11.37
C ASN A 110 -39.19 2.00 10.39
N VAL A 111 -39.45 2.13 9.08
CA VAL A 111 -38.37 2.15 8.06
C VAL A 111 -37.90 3.57 7.74
N GLU A 112 -38.76 4.59 7.87
CA GLU A 112 -38.43 5.96 7.42
C GLU A 112 -37.44 6.73 8.31
N GLN A 113 -37.43 6.47 9.62
CA GLN A 113 -36.50 7.16 10.53
C GLN A 113 -35.05 6.67 10.45
N LYS A 114 -34.82 5.43 10.01
CA LYS A 114 -33.45 4.87 9.82
C LYS A 114 -32.75 5.44 8.59
N ASN A 115 -33.51 5.82 7.55
CA ASN A 115 -32.96 6.30 6.29
C ASN A 115 -32.32 7.72 6.40
N LYS A 116 -32.84 8.60 7.26
CA LYS A 116 -32.30 9.97 7.43
C LYS A 116 -30.93 10.01 8.12
N LYS A 117 -30.60 9.02 8.97
CA LYS A 117 -29.25 8.92 9.60
C LYS A 117 -28.18 8.38 8.65
N SER A 118 -28.57 7.60 7.62
CA SER A 118 -27.63 7.04 6.64
C SER A 118 -27.13 8.07 5.61
N LYS A 119 -27.98 9.03 5.20
CA LYS A 119 -27.63 10.09 4.23
C LYS A 119 -26.52 11.04 4.70
N LYS A 120 -26.37 11.25 6.02
CA LYS A 120 -25.24 12.05 6.57
C LYS A 120 -23.90 11.29 6.51
N LYS A 121 -23.91 9.96 6.41
CA LYS A 121 -22.71 9.11 6.37
C LYS A 121 -22.19 8.92 4.94
N SER A 122 -23.04 9.05 3.92
CA SER A 122 -22.66 8.95 2.50
C SER A 122 -21.90 10.18 1.98
N GLN A 123 -22.16 11.37 2.53
CA GLN A 123 -21.41 12.59 2.19
C GLN A 123 -19.92 12.48 2.59
N SER A 124 -19.63 11.84 3.73
CA SER A 124 -18.27 11.60 4.22
C SER A 124 -17.40 10.76 3.28
N LEU A 125 -18.00 9.84 2.50
CA LEU A 125 -17.24 8.92 1.65
C LEU A 125 -16.79 9.62 0.36
N GLU A 126 -17.66 10.45 -0.23
CA GLU A 126 -17.34 11.25 -1.41
C GLU A 126 -16.27 12.32 -1.10
N GLU A 127 -16.35 12.96 0.06
CA GLU A 127 -15.34 13.90 0.54
C GLU A 127 -13.96 13.24 0.71
N LEU A 128 -13.91 12.00 1.21
CA LEU A 128 -12.65 11.25 1.34
C LEU A 128 -12.04 10.91 -0.03
N TYR A 129 -12.87 10.60 -1.02
CA TYR A 129 -12.40 10.37 -2.39
C TYR A 129 -11.85 11.63 -3.03
N LYS A 130 -12.54 12.77 -2.90
CA LYS A 130 -12.09 14.07 -3.42
C LYS A 130 -10.75 14.47 -2.79
N LYS A 131 -10.64 14.41 -1.47
CA LYS A 131 -9.39 14.71 -0.74
C LYS A 131 -8.22 13.83 -1.18
N LYS A 132 -8.44 12.52 -1.34
CA LYS A 132 -7.39 11.59 -1.80
C LYS A 132 -6.94 11.89 -3.24
N HIS A 133 -7.87 12.25 -4.12
CA HIS A 133 -7.53 12.63 -5.49
C HIS A 133 -6.73 13.93 -5.54
N GLU A 134 -7.14 14.94 -4.77
CA GLU A 134 -6.43 16.22 -4.68
C GLU A 134 -4.99 16.05 -4.14
N GLU A 135 -4.82 15.24 -3.10
CA GLU A 135 -3.49 14.94 -2.55
C GLU A 135 -2.61 14.19 -3.57
N GLN A 136 -3.18 13.23 -4.29
CA GLN A 136 -2.47 12.48 -5.31
C GLN A 136 -2.05 13.34 -6.50
N GLU A 137 -2.91 14.26 -6.95
CA GLU A 137 -2.59 15.20 -8.03
C GLU A 137 -1.52 16.22 -7.60
N LYS A 138 -1.59 16.73 -6.37
CA LYS A 138 -0.51 17.58 -5.81
C LYS A 138 0.83 16.84 -5.76
N ALA A 139 0.83 15.59 -5.29
CA ALA A 139 2.04 14.77 -5.25
C ALA A 139 2.60 14.45 -6.66
N ARG A 140 1.75 14.40 -7.69
CA ARG A 140 2.20 14.28 -9.09
C ARG A 140 2.88 15.55 -9.57
N LEU A 141 2.26 16.69 -9.35
CA LEU A 141 2.80 18.00 -9.74
C LEU A 141 4.15 18.28 -9.07
N GLU A 142 4.29 18.00 -7.77
CA GLU A 142 5.56 18.17 -7.05
C GLU A 142 6.68 17.30 -7.63
N ARG A 143 6.37 16.03 -7.96
CA ARG A 143 7.34 15.12 -8.59
C ARG A 143 7.72 15.58 -9.99
N GLU A 144 6.76 16.02 -10.78
CA GLU A 144 7.00 16.55 -12.12
C GLU A 144 7.87 17.81 -12.07
N ALA A 145 7.63 18.71 -11.11
CA ALA A 145 8.46 19.89 -10.90
C ALA A 145 9.91 19.52 -10.55
N ILE A 146 10.13 18.55 -9.66
CA ILE A 146 11.47 18.07 -9.30
C ILE A 146 12.16 17.45 -10.52
N ILE A 147 11.44 16.65 -11.31
CA ILE A 147 11.98 16.02 -12.52
C ILE A 147 12.35 17.06 -13.56
N GLN A 148 11.50 18.07 -13.79
CA GLN A 148 11.77 19.16 -14.72
C GLN A 148 12.99 19.98 -14.28
N ALA A 149 13.08 20.35 -13.00
CA ALA A 149 14.24 21.06 -12.47
C ALA A 149 15.54 20.23 -12.61
N ALA A 150 15.48 18.92 -12.37
CA ALA A 150 16.62 18.04 -12.59
C ALA A 150 17.01 17.92 -14.07
N LYS A 151 16.01 17.86 -14.96
CA LYS A 151 16.22 17.81 -16.40
C LYS A 151 16.86 19.09 -16.93
N GLU A 152 16.37 20.25 -16.52
CA GLU A 152 16.93 21.55 -16.91
C GLU A 152 18.38 21.71 -16.43
N LYS A 153 18.70 21.27 -15.21
CA LYS A 153 20.08 21.26 -14.71
C LYS A 153 20.99 20.39 -15.58
N ARG A 154 20.55 19.19 -15.96
CA ARG A 154 21.30 18.29 -16.85
C ARG A 154 21.48 18.89 -18.24
N GLU A 155 20.42 19.43 -18.82
CA GLU A 155 20.47 20.07 -20.14
C GLU A 155 21.45 21.26 -20.15
N LYS A 156 21.48 22.07 -19.08
CA LYS A 156 22.47 23.16 -18.94
C LYS A 156 23.90 22.64 -18.89
N THR A 157 24.17 21.57 -18.13
CA THR A 157 25.52 20.99 -18.08
C THR A 157 25.92 20.34 -19.40
N ASP A 158 24.99 19.66 -20.05
CA ASP A 158 25.24 18.99 -21.33
C ASP A 158 25.41 19.99 -22.47
N ALA A 159 24.64 21.09 -22.48
CA ALA A 159 24.82 22.19 -23.42
C ALA A 159 26.20 22.84 -23.28
N LYS A 160 26.65 23.10 -22.04
CA LYS A 160 28.01 23.59 -21.76
C LYS A 160 29.07 22.62 -22.28
N ARG A 161 28.92 21.32 -21.97
CA ARG A 161 29.84 20.27 -22.45
C ARG A 161 29.87 20.21 -23.97
N LYS A 162 28.73 20.26 -24.64
CA LYS A 162 28.62 20.19 -26.11
C LYS A 162 29.24 21.42 -26.77
N ALA A 163 29.01 22.62 -26.24
CA ALA A 163 29.60 23.85 -26.76
C ALA A 163 31.13 23.87 -26.63
N LEU A 164 31.66 23.43 -25.48
CA LEU A 164 33.11 23.24 -25.29
C LEU A 164 33.67 22.21 -26.27
N LYS A 165 32.97 21.07 -26.41
CA LYS A 165 33.32 19.99 -27.32
C LYS A 165 33.41 20.51 -28.76
N GLU A 166 32.39 21.23 -29.21
CA GLU A 166 32.33 21.80 -30.56
C GLU A 166 33.49 22.76 -30.84
N LYS A 167 33.81 23.65 -29.90
CA LYS A 167 34.98 24.55 -30.02
C LYS A 167 36.29 23.78 -30.16
N MET A 168 36.49 22.71 -29.38
CA MET A 168 37.72 21.90 -29.42
C MET A 168 37.86 21.04 -30.69
N TYR A 169 36.74 20.59 -31.27
CA TYR A 169 36.76 19.80 -32.51
C TYR A 169 36.70 20.63 -33.78
N LYS A 170 36.76 21.97 -33.69
CA LYS A 170 36.94 22.82 -34.88
C LYS A 170 38.21 22.38 -35.60
N LYS A 171 38.13 22.18 -36.91
CA LYS A 171 39.24 21.71 -37.76
C LYS A 171 39.72 22.83 -38.67
N THR A 172 41.01 22.84 -38.97
CA THR A 172 41.62 23.68 -40.01
C THR A 172 41.20 23.18 -41.40
N LYS A 173 41.55 23.94 -42.45
CA LYS A 173 41.31 23.52 -43.85
C LYS A 173 41.92 22.15 -44.20
N SER A 174 43.00 21.76 -43.53
CA SER A 174 43.67 20.46 -43.66
C SER A 174 43.11 19.36 -42.73
N GLY A 175 42.06 19.63 -41.96
CA GLY A 175 41.38 18.65 -41.10
C GLY A 175 42.01 18.46 -39.70
N GLN A 176 43.09 19.17 -39.39
CA GLN A 176 43.71 19.14 -38.05
C GLN A 176 42.90 19.97 -37.05
N PRO A 177 42.78 19.56 -35.77
CA PRO A 177 42.13 20.38 -34.75
C PRO A 177 42.76 21.76 -34.63
N VAL A 178 41.94 22.81 -34.55
CA VAL A 178 42.38 24.20 -34.40
C VAL A 178 42.93 24.39 -32.99
N MET A 179 44.27 24.43 -32.87
CA MET A 179 44.98 24.50 -31.58
C MET A 179 44.62 25.73 -30.74
N LYS A 180 44.19 26.83 -31.36
CA LYS A 180 43.74 28.05 -30.68
C LYS A 180 42.73 27.74 -29.55
N TYR A 181 41.65 27.03 -29.86
CA TYR A 181 40.59 26.75 -28.89
C TYR A 181 41.00 25.74 -27.81
N ARG A 182 41.96 24.85 -28.11
CA ARG A 182 42.47 23.88 -27.14
C ARG A 182 43.41 24.56 -26.14
N ILE A 183 44.29 25.45 -26.61
CA ILE A 183 45.18 26.23 -25.76
C ILE A 183 44.38 27.17 -24.86
N GLU A 184 43.40 27.91 -25.42
CA GLU A 184 42.49 28.77 -24.64
C GLU A 184 41.82 28.01 -23.48
N HIS A 185 41.32 26.79 -23.73
CA HIS A 185 40.71 25.98 -22.67
C HIS A 185 41.70 25.50 -21.60
N MET A 186 42.91 25.08 -22.00
CA MET A 186 43.95 24.68 -21.03
C MET A 186 44.31 25.86 -20.12
N LEU A 187 44.46 27.06 -20.69
CA LEU A 187 44.73 28.29 -19.93
C LEU A 187 43.57 28.64 -18.98
N GLU A 188 42.33 28.64 -19.48
CA GLU A 188 41.13 28.88 -18.65
C GLU A 188 41.02 27.89 -17.48
N THR A 189 41.36 26.62 -17.71
CA THR A 189 41.35 25.58 -16.66
C THR A 189 42.41 25.85 -15.59
N ILE A 190 43.62 26.25 -16.00
CA ILE A 190 44.70 26.62 -15.08
C ILE A 190 44.32 27.86 -14.27
N GLU A 191 43.74 28.89 -14.91
CA GLU A 191 43.28 30.09 -14.22
C GLU A 191 42.18 29.79 -13.20
N ASN A 192 41.21 28.96 -13.55
CA ASN A 192 40.12 28.57 -12.66
C ASN A 192 40.62 27.75 -11.47
N LEU A 193 41.57 26.84 -11.69
CA LEU A 193 42.23 26.09 -10.62
C LEU A 193 42.99 27.04 -9.66
N ASN A 194 43.73 28.00 -10.21
CA ASN A 194 44.44 29.00 -9.41
C ASN A 194 43.48 29.88 -8.60
N LYS A 195 42.34 30.30 -9.17
CA LYS A 195 41.30 31.05 -8.46
C LYS A 195 40.68 30.24 -7.32
N ALA A 196 40.38 28.96 -7.56
CA ALA A 196 39.87 28.07 -6.52
C ALA A 196 40.86 27.90 -5.37
N ASN A 197 42.14 27.66 -5.67
CA ASN A 197 43.20 27.52 -4.67
C ASN A 197 43.40 28.80 -3.85
N LYS A 198 43.29 29.98 -4.47
CA LYS A 198 43.35 31.27 -3.76
C LYS A 198 42.17 31.45 -2.81
N ALA A 199 40.96 31.08 -3.23
CA ALA A 199 39.76 31.17 -2.40
C ALA A 199 39.82 30.22 -1.18
N THR A 200 40.42 29.04 -1.34
CA THR A 200 40.63 28.09 -0.22
C THR A 200 41.74 28.50 0.73
N SER A 201 42.72 29.30 0.28
CA SER A 201 43.80 29.82 1.13
C SER A 201 43.44 31.10 1.90
N SER A 202 42.31 31.72 1.59
CA SER A 202 41.81 32.95 2.25
C SER A 202 40.72 32.70 3.29
N THR A 203 40.43 31.43 3.60
CA THR A 203 39.54 30.96 4.68
C THR A 203 40.36 30.21 5.70
#